data_AF-A0A1M7QZB9-F1
#
_entry.id   AF-A0A1M7QZB9-F1
#
_cell.length_a   1.000
_cell.length_b   1.000
_cell.length_c   1.000
_cell.angle_alpha   90.00
_cell.angle_beta   90.00
_cell.angle_gamma   90.00
#
_symmetry.space_group_name_H-M   'P 1'
#
loop_
_entity.id
_entity.type
_entity.pdbx_description
1 polymer ?
#
loop_
_entity_poly.entity_id
_entity_poly.type
_entity_poly.pdbx_seq_one_letter_code
_entity_poly.pdbx_strand_id
1 'polypeptide(L)'
;MTRIAMSWFDMEDWLKALITVLGDGSFRAAVPAAAKAELRERAAAVGRRSQLAAWVGQLAAVLDNEQLVVLDPHARRGYALTMSGVGDNFQLHILLADRLIGDPGRDLLSGVRPDRSWVEAATDGDPQLGPGNPAIRRFRVFDGHGAYIYPEGVPADIKPLDGTRVLVLHPANGNFGMGIGRVFRHMTPALVLDRVLEPHEVDSWLSRIAPAVQKDIMATG
;
A
#
# COMPACT_ATOMS: atom_id res chain seq x y z
N MET A 1 31.30 -19.21 23.98
CA MET A 1 29.95 -19.82 23.90
C MET A 1 28.88 -19.02 24.63
N THR A 2 29.13 -18.51 25.84
CA THR A 2 28.13 -17.77 26.65
C THR A 2 27.52 -16.54 25.96
N ARG A 3 28.31 -15.74 25.23
CA ARG A 3 27.80 -14.57 24.48
C ARG A 3 26.81 -14.93 23.36
N ILE A 4 27.07 -16.00 22.60
CA ILE A 4 26.20 -16.45 21.51
C ILE A 4 24.87 -16.95 22.07
N ALA A 5 24.91 -17.69 23.19
CA ALA A 5 23.71 -18.17 23.87
C ALA A 5 22.86 -17.01 24.42
N MET A 6 23.48 -16.00 25.05
CA MET A 6 22.76 -14.83 25.56
C MET A 6 22.13 -13.99 24.45
N SER A 7 22.87 -13.72 23.36
CA SER A 7 22.32 -13.00 22.21
C SER A 7 21.16 -13.73 21.52
N TRP A 8 21.09 -15.06 21.65
CA TRP A 8 19.96 -15.85 21.16
C TRP A 8 18.72 -15.69 22.05
N PHE A 9 18.88 -15.67 23.38
CA PHE A 9 17.75 -15.50 24.31
C PHE A 9 17.10 -14.11 24.21
N ASP A 10 17.89 -13.06 24.00
CA ASP A 10 17.37 -11.69 23.93
C ASP A 10 16.78 -11.33 22.56
N MET A 11 17.00 -12.15 21.53
CA MET A 11 16.68 -11.82 20.13
C MET A 11 15.19 -11.49 19.94
N GLU A 12 14.29 -12.25 20.57
CA GLU A 12 12.86 -11.99 20.44
C GLU A 12 12.45 -10.64 21.02
N ASP A 13 13.04 -10.23 22.14
CA ASP A 13 12.70 -8.97 22.80
C ASP A 13 13.21 -7.78 21.98
N TRP A 14 14.40 -7.90 21.37
CA TRP A 14 14.88 -6.92 20.40
C TRP A 14 13.97 -6.81 19.16
N LEU A 15 13.49 -7.93 18.63
CA LEU A 15 12.56 -7.91 17.49
C LEU A 15 11.21 -7.27 17.87
N LYS A 16 10.66 -7.57 19.05
CA LYS A 16 9.43 -6.93 19.56
C LYS A 16 9.61 -5.43 19.77
N ALA A 17 10.76 -5.02 20.33
CA ALA A 17 11.09 -3.61 20.48
C ALA A 17 11.17 -2.91 19.12
N LEU A 18 11.87 -3.52 18.14
CA LEU A 18 11.94 -3.00 16.77
C LEU A 18 10.57 -2.90 16.10
N ILE A 19 9.71 -3.92 16.23
CA ILE A 19 8.33 -3.89 15.73
C ILE A 19 7.56 -2.71 16.33
N THR A 20 7.72 -2.49 17.64
CA THR A 20 7.03 -1.41 18.36
C THR A 20 7.47 -0.05 17.86
N VAL A 21 8.78 0.21 17.81
CA VAL A 21 9.30 1.53 17.39
C VAL A 21 9.12 1.78 15.90
N LEU A 22 9.24 0.76 15.05
CA LEU A 22 8.97 0.89 13.61
C LEU A 22 7.47 1.04 13.32
N GLY A 23 6.58 0.74 14.26
CA GLY A 23 5.16 1.06 14.17
C GLY A 23 4.89 2.57 14.25
N ASP A 24 5.74 3.31 14.97
CA ASP A 24 5.66 4.77 15.06
C ASP A 24 6.18 5.42 13.77
N GLY A 25 5.34 6.26 13.15
CA GLY A 25 5.67 6.90 11.87
C GLY A 25 6.83 7.88 11.97
N SER A 26 6.99 8.57 13.10
CA SER A 26 8.07 9.56 13.27
C SER A 26 9.42 8.88 13.40
N PHE A 27 9.49 7.82 14.20
CA PHE A 27 10.68 6.97 14.31
C PHE A 27 11.00 6.32 12.97
N ARG A 28 10.01 5.67 12.34
CA ARG A 28 10.20 5.00 11.06
C ARG A 28 10.67 5.97 9.97
N ALA A 29 10.15 7.19 9.91
CA ALA A 29 10.61 8.21 8.95
C ALA A 29 12.06 8.67 9.21
N ALA A 30 12.51 8.66 10.47
CA ALA A 30 13.88 9.03 10.84
C ALA A 30 14.93 7.93 10.55
N VAL A 31 14.51 6.67 10.35
CA VAL A 31 15.45 5.59 10.01
C VAL A 31 15.99 5.77 8.59
N PRO A 32 17.33 5.81 8.39
CA PRO A 32 17.93 5.96 7.07
C PRO A 32 17.48 4.88 6.08
N ALA A 33 17.25 5.28 4.83
CA ALA A 33 16.79 4.36 3.78
C ALA A 33 17.72 3.13 3.58
N ALA A 34 19.04 3.33 3.68
CA ALA A 34 20.01 2.23 3.61
C ALA A 34 19.83 1.22 4.75
N ALA A 35 19.57 1.69 5.98
CA ALA A 35 19.32 0.84 7.12
C ALA A 35 17.99 0.07 6.98
N LYS A 36 16.94 0.72 6.46
CA LYS A 36 15.68 0.04 6.12
C LYS A 36 15.90 -1.06 5.07
N ALA A 37 16.67 -0.78 4.02
CA ALA A 37 16.98 -1.75 2.98
C ALA A 37 17.74 -2.96 3.54
N GLU A 38 18.75 -2.72 4.38
CA GLU A 38 19.49 -3.79 5.05
C GLU A 38 18.59 -4.61 6.00
N LEU A 39 17.72 -3.95 6.77
CA LEU A 39 16.73 -4.64 7.63
C LEU A 39 15.80 -5.53 6.80
N ARG A 40 15.29 -5.04 5.67
CA ARG A 40 14.44 -5.81 4.75
C ARG A 40 15.16 -7.04 4.22
N GLU A 41 16.40 -6.88 3.75
CA GLU A 41 17.21 -7.98 3.21
C GLU A 41 17.47 -9.05 4.28
N ARG A 42 17.94 -8.64 5.46
CA ARG A 42 18.24 -9.54 6.57
C ARG A 42 16.97 -10.24 7.08
N ALA A 43 15.87 -9.51 7.22
CA ALA A 43 14.57 -10.07 7.58
C ALA A 43 14.11 -11.13 6.57
N ALA A 44 14.24 -10.87 5.27
CA ALA A 44 13.88 -11.84 4.23
C ALA A 44 14.69 -13.14 4.32
N ALA A 45 15.98 -13.05 4.65
CA ALA A 45 16.86 -14.22 4.78
C ALA A 45 16.42 -15.19 5.90
N VAL A 46 15.78 -14.69 6.96
CA VAL A 46 15.39 -15.49 8.13
C VAL A 46 13.87 -15.57 8.36
N GLY A 47 13.06 -14.81 7.60
CA GLY A 47 11.63 -14.64 7.84
C GLY A 47 10.82 -15.94 7.81
N ARG A 48 11.25 -16.93 7.02
CA ARG A 48 10.62 -18.27 7.00
C ARG A 48 10.78 -19.04 8.32
N ARG A 49 11.76 -18.67 9.14
CA ARG A 49 12.07 -19.29 10.44
C ARG A 49 11.66 -18.43 11.63
N SER A 50 11.44 -17.12 11.42
CA SER A 50 11.00 -16.18 12.45
C SER A 50 9.98 -15.21 11.90
N GLN A 51 8.74 -15.37 12.34
CA GLN A 51 7.64 -14.47 12.00
C GLN A 51 7.92 -13.04 12.49
N LEU A 52 8.55 -12.88 13.67
CA LEU A 52 8.95 -11.56 14.19
C LEU A 52 9.96 -10.87 13.27
N ALA A 53 10.93 -11.62 12.72
CA ALA A 53 11.86 -11.04 11.75
C ALA A 53 11.15 -10.63 10.46
N ALA A 54 10.20 -11.46 9.97
CA ALA A 54 9.37 -11.10 8.82
C ALA A 54 8.59 -9.79 9.06
N TRP A 55 8.02 -9.62 10.27
CA TRP A 55 7.33 -8.39 10.66
C TRP A 55 8.23 -7.16 10.67
N VAL A 56 9.46 -7.26 11.17
CA VAL A 56 10.45 -6.17 11.11
C VAL A 56 10.73 -5.78 9.66
N GLY A 57 10.92 -6.77 8.78
CA GLY A 57 11.13 -6.51 7.35
C GLY A 57 9.96 -5.80 6.69
N GLN A 58 8.73 -6.21 6.98
CA GLN A 58 7.53 -5.57 6.44
C GLN A 58 7.35 -4.14 6.97
N LEU A 59 7.55 -3.89 8.27
CA LEU A 59 7.51 -2.53 8.84
C LEU A 59 8.61 -1.63 8.27
N ALA A 60 9.81 -2.16 8.03
CA ALA A 60 10.89 -1.43 7.36
C ALA A 60 10.56 -1.11 5.89
N ALA A 61 9.61 -1.82 5.27
CA ALA A 61 9.11 -1.52 3.94
C ALA A 61 7.97 -0.48 3.93
N VAL A 62 7.38 -0.14 5.08
CA VAL A 62 6.32 0.87 5.13
C VAL A 62 6.90 2.24 4.75
N LEU A 63 6.19 2.91 3.84
CA LEU A 63 6.53 4.23 3.33
C LEU A 63 5.85 5.31 4.17
N ASP A 64 6.54 6.45 4.31
CA ASP A 64 6.06 7.63 5.04
C ASP A 64 6.26 8.86 4.18
N ASN A 65 5.21 9.69 4.08
CA ASN A 65 5.17 10.91 3.27
C ASN A 65 5.52 10.66 1.79
N GLU A 66 5.16 9.48 1.29
CA GLU A 66 5.44 9.07 -0.08
C GLU A 66 4.50 9.81 -1.05
N GLN A 67 5.08 10.48 -2.03
CA GLN A 67 4.34 11.13 -3.10
C GLN A 67 3.88 10.09 -4.14
N LEU A 68 2.60 10.12 -4.47
CA LEU A 68 1.96 9.25 -5.45
C LEU A 68 1.28 10.08 -6.54
N VAL A 69 1.31 9.55 -7.76
CA VAL A 69 0.45 10.01 -8.85
C VAL A 69 -0.51 8.87 -9.18
N VAL A 70 -1.82 9.14 -9.16
CA VAL A 70 -2.84 8.16 -9.56
C VAL A 70 -3.54 8.64 -10.82
N LEU A 71 -3.64 7.79 -11.83
CA LEU A 71 -4.21 8.12 -13.14
C LEU A 71 -5.38 7.21 -13.45
N ASP A 72 -6.44 7.77 -14.03
CA ASP A 72 -7.49 7.03 -14.73
C ASP A 72 -7.41 7.39 -16.22
N PRO A 73 -6.84 6.51 -17.07
CA PRO A 73 -6.73 6.77 -18.50
C PRO A 73 -8.08 6.88 -19.22
N HIS A 74 -9.13 6.21 -18.74
CA HIS A 74 -10.46 6.23 -19.36
C HIS A 74 -11.17 7.55 -19.08
N ALA A 75 -11.15 8.00 -17.83
CA ALA A 75 -11.70 9.29 -17.43
C ALA A 75 -10.78 10.46 -17.80
N ARG A 76 -9.53 10.18 -18.21
CA ARG A 76 -8.46 11.16 -18.41
C ARG A 76 -8.30 12.09 -17.21
N ARG A 77 -8.30 11.50 -16.01
CA ARG A 77 -8.13 12.20 -14.73
C ARG A 77 -6.85 11.77 -14.05
N GLY A 78 -6.29 12.65 -13.24
CA GLY A 78 -5.12 12.35 -12.42
C GLY A 78 -5.19 13.04 -11.07
N TYR A 79 -4.49 12.46 -10.10
CA TYR A 79 -4.51 12.89 -8.70
C TYR A 79 -3.10 12.83 -8.12
N ALA A 80 -2.70 13.86 -7.39
CA ALA A 80 -1.51 13.84 -6.54
C ALA A 80 -1.93 13.49 -5.11
N LEU A 81 -1.28 12.49 -4.52
CA LEU A 81 -1.56 12.04 -3.15
C LEU A 81 -0.29 11.88 -2.35
N THR A 82 -0.42 11.99 -1.03
CA THR A 82 0.63 11.66 -0.06
C THR A 82 0.21 10.46 0.78
N MET A 83 1.03 9.43 0.79
CA MET A 83 0.78 8.18 1.51
C MET A 83 1.77 8.00 2.67
N SER A 84 1.24 7.60 3.83
CA SER A 84 2.02 7.22 5.01
C SER A 84 1.41 6.01 5.70
N GLY A 85 2.24 5.10 6.18
CA GLY A 85 1.78 4.06 7.10
C GLY A 85 0.83 3.01 6.50
N VAL A 86 0.86 2.78 5.19
CA VAL A 86 0.05 1.73 4.53
C VAL A 86 0.83 0.41 4.51
N GLY A 87 0.26 -0.63 5.11
CA GLY A 87 0.94 -1.89 5.38
C GLY A 87 0.97 -2.86 4.20
N ASP A 88 -0.10 -2.90 3.40
CA ASP A 88 -0.21 -3.77 2.23
C ASP A 88 -1.06 -3.12 1.12
N ASN A 89 -1.09 -3.77 -0.04
CA ASN A 89 -1.87 -3.26 -1.17
C ASN A 89 -3.38 -3.48 -0.99
N PHE A 90 -3.84 -4.46 -0.20
CA PHE A 90 -5.27 -4.58 0.15
C PHE A 90 -5.79 -3.30 0.80
N GLN A 91 -5.08 -2.80 1.81
CA GLN A 91 -5.38 -1.54 2.48
C GLN A 91 -5.30 -0.36 1.51
N LEU A 92 -4.27 -0.31 0.66
CA LEU A 92 -4.10 0.74 -0.36
C LEU A 92 -5.31 0.82 -1.31
N HIS A 93 -5.82 -0.33 -1.77
CA HIS A 93 -6.99 -0.38 -2.66
C HIS A 93 -8.24 0.20 -2.01
N ILE A 94 -8.49 -0.09 -0.73
CA ILE A 94 -9.63 0.45 0.01
C ILE A 94 -9.50 1.97 0.14
N LEU A 95 -8.33 2.45 0.55
CA LEU A 95 -8.08 3.88 0.76
C LEU A 95 -8.14 4.66 -0.56
N LEU A 96 -7.58 4.14 -1.66
CA LEU A 96 -7.69 4.78 -2.97
C LEU A 96 -9.16 4.93 -3.40
N ALA A 97 -9.97 3.89 -3.21
CA ALA A 97 -11.39 3.94 -3.54
C ALA A 97 -12.16 4.96 -2.69
N ASP A 98 -11.86 5.05 -1.39
CA ASP A 98 -12.44 6.03 -0.47
C ASP A 98 -12.13 7.47 -0.91
N ARG A 99 -10.88 7.73 -1.29
CA ARG A 99 -10.42 9.08 -1.64
C ARG A 99 -10.84 9.54 -3.03
N LEU A 100 -10.87 8.62 -3.99
CA LEU A 100 -11.01 8.98 -5.41
C LEU A 100 -12.41 8.75 -5.97
N ILE A 101 -13.23 7.88 -5.40
CA ILE A 101 -14.61 7.69 -5.86
C ILE A 101 -15.50 8.73 -5.16
N GLY A 102 -16.37 9.41 -5.90
CA GLY A 102 -17.28 10.39 -5.34
C GLY A 102 -18.08 11.14 -6.39
N ASP A 103 -18.37 12.41 -6.10
CA ASP A 103 -19.10 13.29 -7.00
C ASP A 103 -18.20 13.75 -8.18
N PRO A 104 -18.53 13.39 -9.44
CA PRO A 104 -17.75 13.83 -10.60
C PRO A 104 -17.75 15.35 -10.80
N GLY A 105 -18.74 16.08 -10.26
CA GLY A 105 -18.77 17.55 -10.25
C GLY A 105 -17.72 18.17 -9.33
N ARG A 106 -17.04 17.36 -8.50
CA ARG A 106 -15.89 17.74 -7.67
C ARG A 106 -14.59 17.09 -8.14
N ASP A 107 -14.55 16.74 -9.42
CA ASP A 107 -13.41 16.13 -10.07
C ASP A 107 -12.99 14.74 -9.56
N LEU A 108 -13.90 14.03 -8.90
CA LEU A 108 -13.71 12.64 -8.46
C LEU A 108 -14.18 11.63 -9.52
N LEU A 109 -13.78 10.38 -9.34
CA LEU A 109 -14.19 9.26 -10.18
C LEU A 109 -15.62 8.83 -9.87
N SER A 110 -16.37 8.48 -10.92
CA SER A 110 -17.66 7.82 -10.76
C SER A 110 -17.46 6.39 -10.29
N GLY A 111 -18.42 5.88 -9.50
CA GLY A 111 -18.39 4.51 -9.02
C GLY A 111 -19.08 4.34 -7.68
N VAL A 112 -19.01 3.11 -7.15
CA VAL A 112 -19.53 2.78 -5.82
C VAL A 112 -18.41 2.95 -4.81
N ARG A 113 -18.62 3.81 -3.82
CA ARG A 113 -17.67 3.97 -2.71
C ARG A 113 -17.48 2.66 -1.93
N PRO A 114 -16.32 2.44 -1.29
CA PRO A 114 -16.17 1.34 -0.35
C PRO A 114 -17.17 1.50 0.81
N ASP A 115 -17.57 0.38 1.41
CA ASP A 115 -18.36 0.42 2.64
C ASP A 115 -17.58 1.15 3.73
N ARG A 116 -18.27 1.94 4.55
CA ARG A 116 -17.64 2.75 5.59
C ARG A 116 -16.88 1.88 6.60
N SER A 117 -17.40 0.70 6.93
CA SER A 117 -16.75 -0.25 7.83
C SER A 117 -15.42 -0.75 7.30
N TRP A 118 -15.28 -0.93 5.98
CA TRP A 118 -14.01 -1.34 5.36
C TRP A 118 -12.97 -0.22 5.47
N VAL A 119 -13.38 1.03 5.26
CA VAL A 119 -12.51 2.20 5.41
C VAL A 119 -12.04 2.31 6.86
N GLU A 120 -12.95 2.20 7.82
CA GLU A 120 -12.64 2.24 9.25
C GLU A 120 -11.67 1.12 9.66
N ALA A 121 -11.91 -0.12 9.22
CA ALA A 121 -10.99 -1.23 9.46
C ALA A 121 -9.60 -0.97 8.85
N ALA A 122 -9.56 -0.35 7.67
CA ALA A 122 -8.34 0.05 6.99
C ALA A 122 -7.66 1.28 7.58
N THR A 123 -8.28 2.00 8.53
CA THR A 123 -7.71 3.20 9.19
C THR A 123 -7.50 3.01 10.70
N ASP A 124 -8.56 3.18 11.47
CA ASP A 124 -8.53 3.43 12.93
C ASP A 124 -9.59 2.62 13.70
N GLY A 125 -10.54 2.01 13.00
CA GLY A 125 -11.53 1.09 13.56
C GLY A 125 -10.97 -0.31 13.85
N ASP A 126 -11.86 -1.27 14.08
CA ASP A 126 -11.48 -2.67 14.26
C ASP A 126 -10.92 -3.24 12.94
N PRO A 127 -9.65 -3.67 12.88
CA PRO A 127 -9.06 -4.21 11.67
C PRO A 127 -9.62 -5.59 11.28
N GLN A 128 -10.37 -6.28 12.15
CA GLN A 128 -10.83 -7.65 11.93
C GLN A 128 -12.36 -7.73 11.84
N LEU A 129 -12.90 -7.51 10.65
CA LEU A 129 -14.35 -7.62 10.40
C LEU A 129 -14.85 -9.08 10.19
N GLY A 130 -13.95 -10.06 10.23
CA GLY A 130 -14.25 -11.47 10.00
C GLY A 130 -14.45 -11.84 8.51
N PRO A 131 -14.54 -13.15 8.19
CA PRO A 131 -14.57 -13.63 6.81
C PRO A 131 -15.90 -13.40 6.08
N GLY A 132 -16.97 -13.07 6.80
CA GLY A 132 -18.32 -12.91 6.24
C GLY A 132 -18.58 -11.57 5.54
N ASN A 133 -17.61 -10.66 5.56
CA ASN A 133 -17.75 -9.32 4.98
C ASN A 133 -16.47 -8.95 4.23
N PRO A 134 -16.11 -9.56 3.09
CA PRO A 134 -14.92 -9.21 2.31
C PRO A 134 -15.09 -7.87 1.58
N ALA A 135 -13.99 -7.11 1.41
CA ALA A 135 -14.04 -5.85 0.67
C ALA A 135 -14.17 -6.14 -0.81
N ILE A 136 -15.01 -5.39 -1.51
CA ILE A 136 -15.15 -5.55 -2.95
C ILE A 136 -14.16 -4.62 -3.66
N ARG A 137 -13.32 -5.22 -4.52
CA ARG A 137 -12.35 -4.50 -5.36
C ARG A 137 -13.06 -3.46 -6.23
N ARG A 138 -12.66 -2.19 -6.11
CA ARG A 138 -13.20 -1.08 -6.93
C ARG A 138 -12.36 -0.75 -8.17
N PHE A 139 -11.07 -1.05 -8.12
CA PHE A 139 -10.15 -0.86 -9.24
C PHE A 139 -9.21 -2.06 -9.37
N ARG A 140 -8.79 -2.33 -10.60
CA ARG A 140 -7.49 -2.97 -10.84
C ARG A 140 -6.45 -1.86 -10.89
N VAL A 141 -5.30 -2.09 -10.29
CA VAL A 141 -4.25 -1.08 -10.17
C VAL A 141 -2.99 -1.64 -10.81
N PHE A 142 -2.37 -0.83 -11.65
CA PHE A 142 -1.11 -1.14 -12.33
C PHE A 142 -0.09 -0.08 -11.95
N ASP A 143 1.21 -0.39 -12.04
CA ASP A 143 2.25 0.61 -11.89
C ASP A 143 2.47 1.39 -13.20
N GLY A 144 3.27 2.46 -13.14
CA GLY A 144 3.64 3.25 -14.32
C GLY A 144 4.39 2.47 -15.41
N HIS A 145 4.85 1.26 -15.11
CA HIS A 145 5.52 0.34 -16.05
C HIS A 145 4.56 -0.73 -16.60
N GLY A 146 3.26 -0.62 -16.32
CA GLY A 146 2.22 -1.49 -16.84
C GLY A 146 2.12 -2.84 -16.11
N ALA A 147 2.86 -3.05 -15.01
CA ALA A 147 2.77 -4.27 -14.22
C ALA A 147 1.58 -4.23 -13.27
N TYR A 148 0.87 -5.36 -13.12
CA TYR A 148 -0.24 -5.46 -12.17
C TYR A 148 0.27 -5.36 -10.73
N ILE A 149 -0.37 -4.52 -9.94
CA ILE A 149 -0.09 -4.40 -8.51
C ILE A 149 -0.97 -5.42 -7.79
N TYR A 150 -0.33 -6.49 -7.33
CA TYR A 150 -0.99 -7.56 -6.59
C TYR A 150 -1.40 -7.08 -5.19
N PRO A 151 -2.64 -7.33 -4.75
CA PRO A 151 -3.11 -6.95 -3.41
C PRO A 151 -2.29 -7.55 -2.26
N GLU A 152 -1.69 -8.73 -2.45
CA GLU A 152 -0.84 -9.42 -1.47
C GLU A 152 0.54 -8.77 -1.29
N GLY A 153 0.92 -7.86 -2.19
CA GLY A 153 2.18 -7.12 -2.11
C GLY A 153 2.14 -5.94 -1.15
N VAL A 154 3.24 -5.19 -1.09
CA VAL A 154 3.36 -3.96 -0.30
C VAL A 154 3.62 -2.74 -1.19
N PRO A 155 3.22 -1.52 -0.77
CA PRO A 155 3.40 -0.34 -1.61
C PRO A 155 4.85 -0.02 -1.98
N ALA A 156 5.82 -0.41 -1.15
CA ALA A 156 7.24 -0.18 -1.43
C ALA A 156 7.77 -0.93 -2.64
N ASP A 157 7.12 -2.02 -3.05
CA ASP A 157 7.53 -2.83 -4.21
C ASP A 157 7.03 -2.24 -5.53
N ILE A 158 6.13 -1.25 -5.48
CA ILE A 158 5.70 -0.48 -6.65
C ILE A 158 6.88 0.35 -7.12
N LYS A 159 7.32 0.12 -8.37
CA LYS A 159 8.48 0.79 -8.93
C LYS A 159 8.14 2.25 -9.28
N PRO A 160 8.95 3.23 -8.83
CA PRO A 160 8.82 4.60 -9.30
C PRO A 160 9.01 4.70 -10.83
N LEU A 161 8.26 5.58 -11.46
CA LEU A 161 8.46 6.09 -12.81
C LEU A 161 8.94 7.54 -12.67
N ASP A 162 10.11 7.86 -13.23
CA ASP A 162 10.76 9.17 -13.08
C ASP A 162 10.87 9.63 -11.61
N GLY A 163 11.14 8.69 -10.70
CA GLY A 163 11.28 8.97 -9.27
C GLY A 163 9.96 9.10 -8.48
N THR A 164 8.80 8.97 -9.12
CA THR A 164 7.47 9.02 -8.47
C THR A 164 6.73 7.69 -8.65
N ARG A 165 6.07 7.17 -7.61
CA ARG A 165 5.21 5.99 -7.77
C ARG A 165 3.92 6.39 -8.48
N VAL A 166 3.73 5.84 -9.68
CA VAL A 166 2.55 6.07 -10.50
C VAL A 166 1.64 4.85 -10.43
N LEU A 167 0.37 5.07 -10.06
CA LEU A 167 -0.68 4.06 -10.03
C LEU A 167 -1.67 4.33 -11.16
N VAL A 168 -1.91 3.34 -12.01
CA VAL A 168 -2.83 3.43 -13.14
C VAL A 168 -4.07 2.59 -12.85
N LEU A 169 -5.22 3.25 -12.76
CA LEU A 169 -6.50 2.65 -12.46
C LEU A 169 -7.13 2.07 -13.72
N HIS A 170 -7.66 0.85 -13.57
CA HIS A 170 -8.50 0.20 -14.54
C HIS A 170 -9.80 -0.27 -13.88
N PRO A 171 -10.88 -0.46 -14.67
CA PRO A 171 -12.12 -1.04 -14.15
C PRO A 171 -11.87 -2.35 -13.38
N ALA A 172 -12.60 -2.58 -12.29
CA ALA A 172 -12.43 -3.73 -11.39
C ALA A 172 -12.57 -5.10 -12.08
N ASN A 173 -13.33 -5.15 -13.18
CA ASN A 173 -13.66 -6.35 -13.96
C ASN A 173 -14.28 -7.47 -13.11
N GLY A 174 -15.48 -7.21 -12.56
CA GLY A 174 -16.22 -8.15 -11.72
C GLY A 174 -16.16 -7.83 -10.22
N ASN A 175 -16.81 -8.67 -9.41
CA ASN A 175 -16.84 -8.55 -7.95
C ASN A 175 -15.78 -9.48 -7.35
N PHE A 176 -14.57 -8.95 -7.14
CA PHE A 176 -13.51 -9.67 -6.47
C PHE A 176 -13.48 -9.30 -4.98
N GLY A 177 -13.64 -10.31 -4.12
CA GLY A 177 -13.50 -10.17 -2.67
C GLY A 177 -12.03 -10.06 -2.28
N MET A 178 -11.73 -9.13 -1.38
CA MET A 178 -10.38 -8.79 -0.92
C MET A 178 -10.30 -8.87 0.60
N GLY A 179 -9.08 -9.07 1.12
CA GLY A 179 -8.79 -8.88 2.53
C GLY A 179 -9.17 -7.47 2.99
N ILE A 180 -9.61 -7.35 4.25
CA ILE A 180 -9.93 -6.09 4.89
C ILE A 180 -9.04 -5.87 6.08
N GLY A 181 -8.82 -4.58 6.34
CA GLY A 181 -8.26 -4.10 7.57
C GLY A 181 -6.89 -3.53 7.34
N ARG A 182 -6.12 -3.52 8.41
CA ARG A 182 -4.71 -3.16 8.40
C ARG A 182 -3.92 -4.28 9.04
N VAL A 183 -2.82 -4.62 8.39
CA VAL A 183 -1.86 -5.62 8.86
C VAL A 183 -1.25 -5.19 10.21
N PHE A 184 -0.93 -3.90 10.33
CA PHE A 184 -0.32 -3.33 11.53
C PHE A 184 -1.36 -2.57 12.36
N ARG A 185 -2.07 -3.29 13.24
CA ARG A 185 -3.19 -2.79 14.05
C ARG A 185 -2.93 -1.48 14.84
N HIS A 186 -1.69 -1.22 15.22
CA HIS A 186 -1.28 -0.06 16.02
C HIS A 186 -0.66 1.08 15.18
N MET A 187 -0.54 0.90 13.87
CA MET A 187 -0.07 1.93 12.97
C MET A 187 -1.29 2.63 12.34
N THR A 188 -1.35 3.95 12.47
CA THR A 188 -2.38 4.77 11.81
C THR A 188 -1.91 5.14 10.41
N PRO A 189 -2.60 4.69 9.35
CA PRO A 189 -2.27 5.05 7.97
C PRO A 189 -2.82 6.43 7.61
N ALA A 190 -2.27 7.02 6.56
CA ALA A 190 -2.83 8.19 5.90
C ALA A 190 -2.66 8.08 4.37
N LEU A 191 -3.70 8.50 3.63
CA LEU A 191 -3.65 8.66 2.18
C LEU A 191 -4.34 9.97 1.78
N VAL A 192 -3.62 11.08 1.81
CA VAL A 192 -4.19 12.40 1.59
C VAL A 192 -4.28 12.67 0.09
N LEU A 193 -5.45 13.12 -0.38
CA LEU A 193 -5.57 13.70 -1.72
C LEU A 193 -5.09 15.15 -1.63
N ASP A 194 -3.91 15.44 -2.18
CA ASP A 194 -3.30 16.76 -2.09
C ASP A 194 -3.94 17.72 -3.09
N ARG A 195 -4.13 17.25 -4.33
CA ARG A 195 -4.82 17.97 -5.39
C ARG A 195 -5.20 17.06 -6.56
N VAL A 196 -6.16 17.53 -7.35
CA VAL A 196 -6.42 17.01 -8.70
C VAL A 196 -5.33 17.56 -9.63
N LEU A 197 -4.84 16.73 -10.56
CA LEU A 197 -3.86 17.15 -11.56
C LEU A 197 -4.55 17.94 -12.68
N GLU A 198 -3.86 18.95 -13.19
CA GLU A 198 -4.32 19.71 -14.36
C GLU A 198 -4.26 18.84 -15.62
N PRO A 199 -5.12 19.09 -16.63
CA PRO A 199 -5.18 18.27 -17.84
C PRO A 199 -3.83 18.08 -18.54
N HIS A 200 -2.99 19.11 -18.58
CA HIS A 200 -1.65 19.05 -19.19
C HIS A 200 -0.68 18.17 -18.40
N GLU A 201 -0.80 18.11 -17.07
CA GLU A 201 -0.02 17.21 -16.22
C GLU A 201 -0.47 15.77 -16.42
N VAL A 202 -1.78 15.54 -16.53
CA VAL A 202 -2.35 14.24 -16.85
C VAL A 202 -1.82 13.75 -18.19
N ASP A 203 -1.84 14.60 -19.23
CA ASP A 203 -1.32 14.25 -20.55
C ASP A 203 0.17 13.94 -20.54
N SER A 204 0.95 14.74 -19.80
CA SER A 204 2.37 14.47 -19.61
C SER A 204 2.61 13.10 -18.99
N TRP A 205 1.87 12.74 -17.94
CA TRP A 205 1.99 11.43 -17.30
C TRP A 205 1.51 10.28 -18.19
N LEU A 206 0.35 10.43 -18.82
CA LEU A 206 -0.21 9.42 -19.73
C LEU A 206 0.72 9.14 -20.92
N SER A 207 1.52 10.11 -21.36
CA SER A 207 2.51 9.91 -22.41
C SER A 207 3.72 9.05 -22.01
N ARG A 208 3.94 8.88 -20.70
CA ARG A 208 5.13 8.21 -20.12
C ARG A 208 4.83 6.81 -19.58
N ILE A 209 3.60 6.55 -19.17
CA ILE A 209 3.24 5.23 -18.63
C ILE A 209 3.30 4.16 -19.73
N ALA A 210 3.72 2.96 -19.36
CA ALA A 210 3.60 1.81 -20.24
C ALA A 210 2.14 1.29 -20.24
N PRO A 211 1.67 0.70 -21.35
CA PRO A 211 0.37 0.05 -21.38
C PRO A 211 0.26 -1.06 -20.33
N ALA A 212 -0.91 -1.20 -19.70
CA ALA A 212 -1.16 -2.28 -18.76
C ALA A 212 -0.99 -3.65 -19.45
N VAL A 213 -0.11 -4.48 -18.89
CA VAL A 213 0.10 -5.85 -19.34
C VAL A 213 -1.03 -6.69 -18.74
N GLN A 214 -1.97 -7.13 -19.57
CA GLN A 214 -3.14 -7.91 -19.15
C GLN A 214 -2.76 -9.35 -18.74
N LYS A 215 -2.06 -9.47 -17.62
CA LYS A 215 -1.81 -10.74 -16.91
C LYS A 215 -2.64 -10.78 -15.62
N ASP A 216 -3.89 -10.34 -15.71
CA ASP A 216 -4.86 -10.46 -14.62
C ASP A 216 -5.36 -11.90 -14.57
N ILE A 217 -4.58 -12.78 -13.92
CA ILE A 217 -4.91 -14.20 -13.73
C ILE A 217 -6.12 -14.36 -12.77
N MET A 218 -6.51 -13.29 -12.07
CA MET A 218 -7.60 -13.29 -11.09
C MET A 218 -8.97 -13.01 -11.72
N ALA A 219 -9.06 -12.90 -13.06
CA ALA A 219 -10.31 -12.63 -13.79
C ALA A 219 -11.05 -13.89 -14.29
N THR A 220 -10.64 -15.09 -13.89
CA THR A 220 -11.39 -16.32 -14.15
C THR A 220 -12.11 -16.77 -12.89
N GLY A 221 -13.38 -16.38 -12.77
CA GLY A 221 -14.31 -16.80 -11.71
C GLY A 221 -15.70 -16.28 -12.00
#